data_AF-A0A534N2G1-F1
#
_entry.id   AF-A0A534N2G1-F1
#
_cell.length_a   1.000
_cell.length_b   1.000
_cell.length_c   1.000
_cell.angle_alpha   90.00
_cell.angle_beta   90.00
_cell.angle_gamma   90.00
#
_symmetry.space_group_name_H-M   'P 1'
#
loop_
_entity.id
_entity.type
_entity.pdbx_description
1 polymer ?
#
loop_
_entity_poly.entity_id
_entity_poly.type
_entity_poly.pdbx_seq_one_letter_code
_entity_poly.pdbx_strand_id
1 'polypeptide(L)'
;MLSLPSLELAIEDFEVFANRAAFRAVKAQGLELSLTRDRNGRLNLASLVEKPQPTGPSQPKKEGPPFGYRVGEILLESGTLHFVDAAPERPYQATLSNVRLNVKNLTNEPEKKADVELSFDSEAKGTKEQRGKASSGARSDSKGTVRLIGTAGANPIAARFNLEAQGLELPPIEPYLAGQVNFVVTRGKAGTKGNLSLESGREGPLKVGYEGSLQISDFTAIDRDTTQDLFKWKSLDLRGFQWAMSPLQLRVNEVNLADFYARIFIGPDGKFNLQNLAAEKKEPSETTAASAAPNQADAPAPSGARRVTIGQINLRGGDVHFSDFFVKPNYSANLAAVQGTISELKPETPGDLAIQAKLDNAAPVDVRGKINPLGKDLFMDLNADARDIDLSPFTPYSGKYLGYGITSGKLSFQVQYKLAERKMQAQNQIILNQLTFGDKIESPQATKLPVLLAVALLKDRNGVIDVNLPIGGSLDEPQFSVGGIVLKL
;
A
#
# COMPACT_ATOMS: atom_id res chain seq x y z
N MET A 1 9.42 32.13 -14.55
CA MET A 1 9.15 31.30 -15.75
C MET A 1 10.42 30.60 -16.22
N LEU A 2 11.57 31.26 -16.19
CA LEU A 2 12.90 30.65 -16.25
C LEU A 2 13.89 31.73 -15.78
N SER A 3 14.83 31.42 -14.90
CA SER A 3 15.96 32.30 -14.58
C SER A 3 17.24 31.52 -14.84
N LEU A 4 18.17 32.09 -15.60
CA LEU A 4 19.43 31.45 -15.95
C LEU A 4 20.55 32.50 -15.86
N PRO A 5 21.22 32.60 -14.71
CA PRO A 5 22.26 33.60 -14.48
C PRO A 5 23.47 33.44 -15.41
N SER A 6 23.84 32.19 -15.73
CA SER A 6 25.00 31.90 -16.57
C SER A 6 24.72 30.73 -17.51
N LEU A 7 25.02 30.95 -18.79
CA LEU A 7 24.99 29.94 -19.85
C LEU A 7 26.24 30.10 -20.72
N GLU A 8 27.05 29.05 -20.81
CA GLU A 8 28.22 28.98 -21.69
C GLU A 8 27.95 27.93 -22.77
N LEU A 9 28.05 28.34 -24.03
CA LEU A 9 27.91 27.46 -25.20
C LEU A 9 29.24 27.40 -25.95
N ALA A 10 29.92 26.26 -25.87
CA ALA A 10 31.11 25.99 -26.67
C ALA A 10 30.68 25.27 -27.95
N ILE A 11 30.54 26.00 -29.04
CA ILE A 11 30.20 25.45 -30.36
C ILE A 11 31.44 24.74 -30.92
N GLU A 12 31.25 23.55 -31.46
CA GLU A 12 32.31 22.79 -32.13
C GLU A 12 32.20 22.96 -33.65
N ASP A 13 31.00 22.72 -34.20
CA ASP A 13 30.74 22.88 -35.63
C ASP A 13 29.24 23.10 -35.91
N PHE A 14 28.92 23.75 -37.02
CA PHE A 14 27.56 23.95 -37.51
C PHE A 14 27.50 23.74 -39.03
N GLU A 15 27.15 22.53 -39.45
CA GLU A 15 27.07 22.15 -40.86
C GLU A 15 25.66 22.40 -41.39
N VAL A 16 25.40 23.64 -41.83
CA VAL A 16 24.08 24.08 -42.36
C VAL A 16 23.59 23.15 -43.47
N PHE A 17 24.47 22.77 -44.40
CA PHE A 17 24.11 21.95 -45.56
C PHE A 17 23.93 20.46 -45.21
N ALA A 18 24.60 19.97 -44.17
CA ALA A 18 24.42 18.61 -43.68
C ALA A 18 23.28 18.49 -42.67
N ASN A 19 22.63 19.62 -42.32
CA ASN A 19 21.60 19.71 -41.29
C ASN A 19 22.08 19.18 -39.94
N ARG A 20 23.31 19.54 -39.53
CA ARG A 20 23.95 19.06 -38.30
C ARG A 20 24.48 20.20 -37.44
N ALA A 21 24.36 20.02 -36.12
CA ALA A 21 24.98 20.90 -35.13
C ALA A 21 25.81 20.10 -34.11
N ALA A 22 27.03 20.55 -33.85
CA ALA A 22 27.92 19.97 -32.86
C ALA A 22 28.34 21.02 -31.83
N PHE A 23 28.13 20.71 -30.56
CA PHE A 23 28.57 21.51 -29.43
C PHE A 23 29.60 20.73 -28.64
N ARG A 24 30.72 21.36 -28.29
CA ARG A 24 31.72 20.79 -27.39
C ARG A 24 31.16 20.71 -25.98
N ALA A 25 30.56 21.79 -25.50
CA ALA A 25 30.00 21.86 -24.15
C ALA A 25 28.83 22.84 -24.04
N VAL A 26 27.90 22.54 -23.14
CA VAL A 26 26.82 23.42 -22.68
C VAL A 26 26.89 23.47 -21.17
N LYS A 27 27.25 24.62 -20.59
CA LYS A 27 27.32 24.78 -19.14
C LYS A 27 26.29 25.79 -18.66
N ALA A 28 25.53 25.43 -17.64
CA ALA A 28 24.55 26.28 -17.00
C ALA A 28 24.82 26.32 -15.48
N GLN A 29 24.69 27.50 -14.88
CA GLN A 29 24.84 27.65 -13.43
C GLN A 29 23.69 28.47 -12.85
N GLY A 30 23.13 27.99 -11.73
CA GLY A 30 22.07 28.69 -11.01
C GLY A 30 20.73 28.70 -11.73
N LEU A 31 20.47 27.70 -12.60
CA LEU A 31 19.21 27.59 -13.32
C LEU A 31 18.04 27.48 -12.34
N GLU A 32 17.07 28.38 -12.44
CA GLU A 32 15.80 28.30 -11.71
C GLU A 32 14.67 28.10 -12.71
N LEU A 33 13.95 26.99 -12.56
CA LEU A 33 12.85 26.61 -13.44
C LEU A 33 11.57 26.38 -12.63
N SER A 34 10.43 26.78 -13.20
CA SER A 34 9.11 26.47 -12.66
C SER A 34 8.38 25.56 -13.63
N LEU A 35 8.11 24.33 -13.18
CA LEU A 35 7.38 23.32 -13.94
C LEU A 35 6.01 23.13 -13.30
N THR A 36 4.96 23.34 -14.09
CA THR A 36 3.58 23.20 -13.63
C THR A 36 2.86 22.20 -14.52
N ARG A 37 2.24 21.18 -13.91
CA ARG A 37 1.28 20.29 -14.55
C ARG A 37 -0.12 20.80 -14.24
N ASP A 38 -0.90 21.11 -15.27
CA ASP A 38 -2.28 21.58 -15.11
C ASP A 38 -3.26 20.44 -14.81
N ARG A 39 -4.54 20.78 -14.60
CA ARG A 39 -5.62 19.82 -14.34
C ARG A 39 -5.86 18.82 -15.49
N ASN A 40 -5.48 19.17 -16.70
CA ASN A 40 -5.57 18.31 -17.88
C ASN A 40 -4.30 17.47 -18.08
N GLY A 41 -3.35 17.57 -17.15
CA GLY A 41 -2.09 16.86 -17.19
C GLY A 41 -1.05 17.47 -18.14
N ARG A 42 -1.32 18.63 -18.75
CA ARG A 42 -0.36 19.32 -19.64
C ARG A 42 0.68 20.05 -18.81
N LEU A 43 1.94 19.95 -19.24
CA LEU A 43 3.04 20.72 -18.67
C LEU A 43 3.10 22.10 -19.31
N ASN A 44 3.40 23.14 -18.53
CA ASN A 44 3.61 24.50 -19.03
C ASN A 44 4.73 24.63 -20.08
N LEU A 45 5.64 23.65 -20.15
CA LEU A 45 6.74 23.58 -21.13
C LEU A 45 6.40 22.74 -22.38
N ALA A 46 5.23 22.11 -22.45
CA ALA A 46 4.85 21.25 -23.58
C ALA A 46 4.77 22.03 -24.91
N SER A 47 4.43 23.32 -24.85
CA SER A 47 4.40 24.22 -26.01
C SER A 47 5.77 24.44 -26.68
N LEU A 48 6.88 24.11 -26.02
CA LEU A 48 8.23 24.18 -26.60
C LEU A 48 8.50 23.02 -27.57
N VAL A 49 7.69 21.95 -27.55
CA VAL A 49 7.92 20.71 -28.32
C VAL A 49 6.78 20.42 -29.30
N GLU A 50 5.60 21.04 -29.13
CA GLU A 50 4.48 20.93 -30.07
C GLU A 50 4.85 21.57 -31.43
N LYS A 51 4.91 20.76 -32.49
CA LYS A 51 5.04 21.27 -33.86
C LYS A 51 3.73 21.99 -34.24
N PRO A 52 3.78 23.24 -34.76
CA PRO A 52 2.57 23.92 -35.20
C PRO A 52 1.88 23.11 -36.30
N GLN A 53 0.57 22.88 -36.12
CA GLN A 53 -0.25 22.18 -37.10
C GLN A 53 -0.37 23.07 -38.36
N PRO A 54 0.01 22.58 -39.56
CA PRO A 54 -0.07 23.39 -40.76
C PRO A 54 -1.53 23.67 -41.12
N THR A 55 -1.95 24.93 -41.02
CA THR A 55 -3.25 25.41 -41.48
C THR A 55 -3.19 25.70 -42.98
N GLY A 56 -3.16 24.65 -43.81
CA GLY A 56 -3.24 24.79 -45.27
C GLY A 56 -3.00 23.47 -46.02
N PRO A 57 -3.44 23.35 -47.28
CA PRO A 57 -3.16 22.18 -48.10
C PRO A 57 -1.64 22.05 -48.31
N SER A 58 -1.05 20.99 -47.74
CA SER A 58 0.39 20.73 -47.77
C SER A 58 0.76 20.08 -49.10
N GLN A 59 1.55 20.78 -49.91
CA GLN A 59 2.29 20.14 -51.00
C GLN A 59 3.36 19.21 -50.40
N PRO A 60 3.58 18.01 -50.97
CA PRO A 60 4.61 17.09 -50.49
C PRO A 60 5.99 17.71 -50.72
N LYS A 61 6.54 18.33 -49.67
CA LYS A 61 7.93 18.79 -49.63
C LYS A 61 8.80 17.56 -49.42
N LYS A 62 9.78 17.31 -50.31
CA LYS A 62 10.81 16.28 -50.08
C LYS A 62 11.42 16.52 -48.70
N GLU A 63 11.24 15.57 -47.77
CA GLU A 63 11.86 15.62 -46.46
C GLU A 63 13.38 15.55 -46.64
N GLY A 64 14.08 16.60 -46.22
CA GLY A 64 15.53 16.58 -46.12
C GLY A 64 15.99 15.59 -45.03
N PRO A 65 17.30 15.31 -44.94
CA PRO A 65 17.83 14.45 -43.88
C PRO A 65 17.43 14.99 -42.49
N PRO A 66 17.10 14.11 -41.53
CA PRO A 66 16.73 14.53 -40.18
C PRO A 66 17.86 15.33 -39.54
N PHE A 67 17.51 16.37 -38.78
CA PHE A 67 18.50 17.21 -38.10
C PHE A 67 19.33 16.36 -37.14
N GLY A 68 20.65 16.32 -37.32
CA GLY A 68 21.58 15.62 -36.44
C GLY A 68 22.16 16.55 -35.39
N TYR A 69 22.26 16.09 -34.15
CA TYR A 69 22.95 16.84 -33.10
C TYR A 69 23.95 15.98 -32.33
N ARG A 70 25.02 16.64 -31.87
CA ARG A 70 25.96 16.10 -30.90
C ARG A 70 26.33 17.17 -29.87
N VAL A 71 26.34 16.80 -28.61
CA VAL A 71 26.80 17.63 -27.50
C VAL A 71 27.81 16.81 -26.69
N GLY A 72 29.06 17.28 -26.63
CA GLY A 72 30.15 16.59 -25.92
C GLY A 72 29.86 16.47 -24.42
N GLU A 73 29.53 17.59 -23.77
CA GLU A 73 29.14 17.62 -22.36
C GLU A 73 28.04 18.65 -22.09
N ILE A 74 27.09 18.30 -21.22
CA ILE A 74 26.12 19.23 -20.62
C ILE A 74 26.36 19.21 -19.12
N LEU A 75 26.66 20.38 -18.55
CA LEU A 75 26.85 20.55 -17.12
C LEU A 75 25.83 21.56 -16.59
N LEU A 76 25.05 21.16 -15.58
CA LEU A 76 24.24 22.04 -14.77
C LEU A 76 24.73 21.99 -13.33
N GLU A 77 25.03 23.15 -12.77
CA GLU A 77 25.39 23.28 -11.35
C GLU A 77 24.40 24.20 -10.61
N SER A 78 24.10 23.80 -9.37
CA SER A 78 23.29 24.60 -8.44
C SER A 78 21.90 24.98 -8.99
N GLY A 79 21.27 24.08 -9.74
CA GLY A 79 19.92 24.31 -10.25
C GLY A 79 18.85 24.21 -9.15
N THR A 80 17.73 24.88 -9.37
CA THR A 80 16.51 24.84 -8.55
C THR A 80 15.30 24.61 -9.45
N LEU A 81 14.50 23.60 -9.13
CA LEU A 81 13.24 23.31 -9.82
C LEU A 81 12.07 23.46 -8.86
N HIS A 82 11.15 24.36 -9.16
CA HIS A 82 9.86 24.43 -8.48
C HIS A 82 8.83 23.63 -9.28
N PHE A 83 8.32 22.56 -8.68
CA PHE A 83 7.31 21.70 -9.30
C PHE A 83 5.95 21.88 -8.63
N VAL A 84 4.93 22.11 -9.45
CA VAL A 84 3.53 22.17 -9.01
C VAL A 84 2.71 21.22 -9.88
N ASP A 85 2.10 20.22 -9.28
CA ASP A 85 1.12 19.36 -9.95
C ASP A 85 -0.27 19.73 -9.47
N ALA A 86 -1.05 20.37 -10.34
CA ALA A 86 -2.43 20.76 -10.10
C ALA A 86 -3.44 19.72 -10.62
N ALA A 87 -2.98 18.56 -11.12
CA ALA A 87 -3.84 17.49 -11.62
C ALA A 87 -4.70 16.84 -10.52
N PRO A 88 -4.18 16.54 -9.31
CA PRO A 88 -5.03 16.07 -8.22
C PRO A 88 -5.93 17.20 -7.70
N GLU A 89 -6.99 16.84 -6.96
CA GLU A 89 -7.93 17.83 -6.39
C GLU A 89 -7.20 18.88 -5.55
N ARG A 90 -6.18 18.43 -4.80
CA ARG A 90 -5.25 19.29 -4.08
C ARG A 90 -3.91 19.32 -4.80
N PRO A 91 -3.31 20.51 -5.00
CA PRO A 91 -2.06 20.58 -5.71
C PRO A 91 -0.91 19.99 -4.89
N TYR A 92 -0.09 19.16 -5.53
CA TYR A 92 1.20 18.73 -5.00
C TYR A 92 2.25 19.80 -5.31
N GLN A 93 3.14 20.09 -4.36
CA GLN A 93 4.20 21.07 -4.53
C GLN A 93 5.52 20.52 -4.00
N ALA A 94 6.58 20.64 -4.79
CA ALA A 94 7.93 20.29 -4.38
C ALA A 94 8.96 21.28 -4.94
N THR A 95 10.02 21.51 -4.18
CA THR A 95 11.21 22.22 -4.64
C THR A 95 12.36 21.23 -4.68
N LEU A 96 12.98 21.08 -5.85
CA LEU A 96 14.24 20.39 -6.00
C LEU A 96 15.35 21.43 -5.93
N SER A 97 16.28 21.25 -5.00
CA SER A 97 17.43 22.14 -4.81
C SER A 97 18.73 21.38 -5.06
N ASN A 98 19.83 22.12 -5.22
CA ASN A 98 21.14 21.53 -5.51
C ASN A 98 21.12 20.59 -6.72
N VAL A 99 20.30 20.91 -7.74
CA VAL A 99 20.19 20.11 -8.95
C VAL A 99 21.52 20.17 -9.68
N ARG A 100 22.15 19.01 -9.84
CA ARG A 100 23.36 18.83 -10.64
C ARG A 100 23.06 17.82 -11.72
N LEU A 101 23.37 18.17 -12.97
CA LEU A 101 23.24 17.30 -14.13
C LEU A 101 24.56 17.29 -14.87
N ASN A 102 25.12 16.12 -15.12
CA ASN A 102 26.21 15.92 -16.07
C ASN A 102 25.73 14.93 -17.14
N VAL A 103 25.73 15.36 -18.40
CA VAL A 103 25.46 14.50 -19.55
C VAL A 103 26.67 14.49 -20.46
N LYS A 104 27.19 13.31 -20.83
CA LYS A 104 28.31 13.18 -21.77
C LYS A 104 27.87 12.46 -23.03
N ASN A 105 28.38 12.92 -24.18
CA ASN A 105 28.17 12.32 -25.49
C ASN A 105 26.69 12.25 -25.91
N LEU A 106 25.92 13.31 -25.67
CA LEU A 106 24.53 13.38 -26.08
C LEU A 106 24.42 13.50 -27.61
N THR A 107 23.69 12.59 -28.24
CA THR A 107 23.44 12.62 -29.69
C THR A 107 22.11 11.95 -30.02
N ASN A 108 21.54 12.27 -31.19
CA ASN A 108 20.41 11.55 -31.79
C ASN A 108 20.82 10.55 -32.88
N GLU A 109 22.11 10.26 -33.01
CA GLU A 109 22.59 9.14 -33.81
C GLU A 109 21.94 7.82 -33.36
N PRO A 110 21.50 6.95 -34.29
CA PRO A 110 20.93 5.66 -33.95
C PRO A 110 21.84 4.84 -33.04
N GLU A 111 21.24 4.20 -32.03
CA GLU A 111 21.90 3.26 -31.11
C GLU A 111 22.98 3.85 -30.20
N LYS A 112 23.30 5.15 -30.34
CA LYS A 112 24.19 5.86 -29.43
C LYS A 112 23.48 6.22 -28.14
N LYS A 113 24.26 6.23 -27.05
CA LYS A 113 23.78 6.58 -25.71
C LYS A 113 24.69 7.63 -25.09
N ALA A 114 24.07 8.55 -24.38
CA ALA A 114 24.71 9.51 -23.50
C ALA A 114 24.87 8.91 -22.10
N ASP A 115 25.99 9.20 -21.45
CA ASP A 115 26.11 8.99 -20.00
C ASP A 115 25.41 10.13 -19.28
N VAL A 116 24.63 9.83 -18.26
CA VAL A 116 23.83 10.81 -17.52
C VAL A 116 24.01 10.56 -16.03
N GLU A 117 24.40 11.61 -15.30
CA GLU A 117 24.37 11.68 -13.84
C GLU A 117 23.50 12.87 -13.43
N LEU A 118 22.48 12.60 -12.61
CA LEU A 118 21.56 13.59 -12.05
C LEU A 118 21.52 13.40 -10.54
N SER A 119 21.66 14.50 -9.80
CA SER A 119 21.45 14.50 -8.35
C SER A 119 20.70 15.75 -7.91
N PHE A 120 19.83 15.62 -6.92
CA PHE A 120 19.12 16.75 -6.32
C PHE A 120 18.61 16.43 -4.91
N ASP A 121 18.36 17.48 -4.15
CA ASP A 121 17.68 17.40 -2.86
C ASP A 121 16.21 17.77 -3.07
N SER A 122 15.29 16.91 -2.63
CA SER A 122 13.85 17.10 -2.74
C SER A 122 13.25 17.57 -1.43
N GLU A 123 12.52 18.69 -1.47
CA GLU A 123 11.72 19.21 -0.38
C GLU A 123 10.27 19.35 -0.86
N ALA A 124 9.40 18.47 -0.39
CA ALA A 124 7.98 18.49 -0.77
C ALA A 124 7.14 19.09 0.36
N LYS A 125 6.19 19.95 0.02
CA LYS A 125 5.37 20.66 1.01
C LYS A 125 4.13 19.82 1.34
N GLY A 126 4.03 19.37 2.59
CA GLY A 126 2.82 18.72 3.11
C GLY A 126 1.60 19.65 3.10
N THR A 127 0.40 19.06 3.05
CA THR A 127 -0.86 19.81 2.97
C THR A 127 -1.28 20.41 4.33
N LYS A 128 -2.16 21.41 4.32
CA LYS A 128 -2.69 22.01 5.58
C LYS A 128 -3.47 21.00 6.43
N GLU A 129 -4.16 20.03 5.81
CA GLU A 129 -4.90 19.00 6.55
C GLU A 129 -3.96 18.08 7.35
N GLN A 130 -2.76 17.81 6.83
CA GLN A 130 -1.73 17.06 7.54
C GLN A 130 -1.17 17.83 8.73
N ARG A 131 -0.95 19.14 8.58
CA ARG A 131 -0.47 20.00 9.68
C ARG A 131 -1.50 20.13 10.80
N GLY A 132 -2.79 20.09 10.49
CA GLY A 132 -3.87 20.17 11.47
C GLY A 132 -4.13 18.86 12.23
N LYS A 133 -3.88 17.72 11.60
CA LYS A 133 -4.08 16.38 12.20
C LYS A 133 -2.80 15.74 12.75
N ALA A 134 -1.63 16.29 12.47
CA ALA A 134 -0.39 15.87 13.10
C ALA A 134 -0.35 16.34 14.56
N SER A 135 -0.05 15.42 15.50
CA SER A 135 0.27 15.78 16.88
C SER A 135 1.36 16.84 16.90
N SER A 136 1.20 17.90 17.69
CA SER A 136 2.13 19.04 17.84
C SER A 136 3.59 18.59 17.90
N GLY A 137 4.32 18.73 16.79
CA GLY A 137 5.72 18.28 16.68
C GLY A 137 6.21 18.02 15.25
N ALA A 138 5.33 17.83 14.27
CA ALA A 138 5.71 17.59 12.87
C ALA A 138 6.05 18.89 12.13
N ARG A 139 7.26 19.43 12.34
CA ARG A 139 7.89 20.33 11.35
C ARG A 139 8.77 19.45 10.45
N SER A 140 8.31 19.25 9.21
CA SER A 140 9.09 18.67 8.11
C SER A 140 10.15 19.67 7.67
N ASP A 141 11.36 19.53 8.21
CA ASP A 141 12.56 20.19 7.68
C ASP A 141 13.49 19.14 7.03
N SER A 142 13.01 17.91 6.76
CA SER A 142 13.83 16.84 6.19
C SER A 142 13.88 16.93 4.67
N LYS A 143 15.07 17.16 4.12
CA LYS A 143 15.34 17.06 2.68
C LYS A 143 15.62 15.61 2.32
N GLY A 144 14.92 15.08 1.32
CA GLY A 144 15.26 13.79 0.72
C GLY A 144 16.33 13.97 -0.34
N THR A 145 17.18 12.97 -0.55
CA THR A 145 18.21 12.99 -1.60
C THR A 145 17.84 12.03 -2.71
N VAL A 146 18.14 12.40 -3.95
CA VAL A 146 17.97 11.55 -5.13
C VAL A 146 19.24 11.61 -5.97
N ARG A 147 19.72 10.45 -6.38
CA ARG A 147 20.82 10.28 -7.34
C ARG A 147 20.45 9.26 -8.40
N LEU A 148 20.71 9.60 -9.64
CA LEU A 148 20.37 8.81 -10.81
C LEU A 148 21.58 8.79 -11.74
N ILE A 149 22.11 7.60 -12.02
CA ILE A 149 23.31 7.42 -12.85
C ILE A 149 23.07 6.35 -13.89
N GLY A 150 23.38 6.61 -15.15
CA GLY A 150 23.30 5.59 -16.18
C GLY A 150 23.35 6.16 -17.58
N THR A 151 22.57 5.57 -18.48
CA THR A 151 22.65 5.88 -19.91
C THR A 151 21.28 6.19 -20.50
N ALA A 152 21.24 7.11 -21.45
CA ALA A 152 20.04 7.46 -22.21
C ALA A 152 20.34 7.62 -23.70
N GLY A 153 19.51 7.04 -24.56
CA GLY A 153 19.53 7.19 -26.01
C GLY A 153 18.25 7.86 -26.51
N ALA A 154 18.36 8.63 -27.60
CA ALA A 154 17.23 9.32 -28.21
C ALA A 154 16.63 8.58 -29.43
N ASN A 155 17.36 7.62 -30.01
CA ASN A 155 16.95 6.89 -31.22
C ASN A 155 17.39 5.42 -31.17
N PRO A 156 16.56 4.48 -30.68
CA PRO A 156 15.25 4.70 -30.05
C PRO A 156 15.37 5.35 -28.67
N ILE A 157 14.26 5.85 -28.12
CA ILE A 157 14.22 6.36 -26.74
C ILE A 157 14.40 5.17 -25.79
N ALA A 158 15.56 5.09 -25.16
CA ALA A 158 15.89 4.05 -24.21
C ALA A 158 16.75 4.60 -23.09
N ALA A 159 16.46 4.27 -21.85
CA ALA A 159 17.24 4.69 -20.71
C ALA A 159 17.38 3.58 -19.68
N ARG A 160 18.55 3.51 -19.04
CA ARG A 160 18.83 2.60 -17.92
C ARG A 160 19.59 3.35 -16.86
N PHE A 161 19.06 3.34 -15.65
CA PHE A 161 19.54 4.16 -14.55
C PHE A 161 19.62 3.37 -13.25
N ASN A 162 20.74 3.48 -12.56
CA ASN A 162 20.84 3.19 -11.15
C ASN A 162 20.22 4.37 -10.39
N LEU A 163 19.11 4.12 -9.72
CA LEU A 163 18.39 5.08 -8.89
C LEU A 163 18.69 4.79 -7.42
N GLU A 164 19.13 5.81 -6.70
CA GLU A 164 19.25 5.82 -5.26
C GLU A 164 18.48 7.03 -4.73
N ALA A 165 17.51 6.80 -3.86
CA ALA A 165 16.84 7.88 -3.15
C ALA A 165 16.68 7.52 -1.68
N GLN A 166 16.79 8.53 -0.82
CA GLN A 166 16.73 8.34 0.62
C GLN A 166 16.00 9.51 1.29
N GLY A 167 15.24 9.21 2.33
CA GLY A 167 14.62 10.23 3.17
C GLY A 167 13.51 11.01 2.46
N LEU A 168 12.91 10.45 1.40
CA LEU A 168 11.78 11.06 0.70
C LEU A 168 10.56 11.04 1.63
N GLU A 169 10.05 12.21 2.00
CA GLU A 169 8.89 12.27 2.89
C GLU A 169 7.62 11.78 2.19
N LEU A 170 6.86 10.92 2.88
CA LEU A 170 5.59 10.38 2.38
C LEU A 170 4.37 11.28 2.58
N PRO A 171 4.23 12.11 3.64
CA PRO A 171 3.04 12.96 3.78
C PRO A 171 2.74 13.79 2.51
N PRO A 172 3.71 14.44 1.85
CA PRO A 172 3.42 15.22 0.64
C PRO A 172 2.72 14.45 -0.50
N ILE A 173 2.77 13.11 -0.57
CA ILE A 173 2.07 12.34 -1.62
C ILE A 173 0.56 12.14 -1.37
N GLU A 174 -0.01 12.64 -0.26
CA GLU A 174 -1.44 12.52 0.06
C GLU A 174 -2.39 12.93 -1.06
N PRO A 175 -2.15 13.99 -1.86
CA PRO A 175 -3.06 14.34 -2.95
C PRO A 175 -3.27 13.24 -3.99
N TYR A 176 -2.30 12.34 -4.15
CA TYR A 176 -2.40 11.19 -5.07
C TYR A 176 -3.10 9.98 -4.45
N LEU A 177 -3.22 9.94 -3.12
CA LEU A 177 -3.91 8.90 -2.36
C LEU A 177 -5.33 9.34 -1.97
N ALA A 178 -5.58 10.65 -1.96
CA ALA A 178 -6.87 11.24 -1.65
C ALA A 178 -7.97 10.68 -2.57
N GLY A 179 -9.07 10.22 -1.98
CA GLY A 179 -10.18 9.62 -2.70
C GLY A 179 -9.95 8.16 -3.13
N GLN A 180 -8.77 7.57 -2.89
CA GLN A 180 -8.52 6.13 -3.06
C GLN A 180 -8.51 5.40 -1.73
N VAL A 181 -8.10 6.07 -0.64
CA VAL A 181 -8.01 5.51 0.70
C VAL A 181 -8.68 6.40 1.75
N ASN A 182 -9.22 5.79 2.82
CA ASN A 182 -9.85 6.50 3.95
C ASN A 182 -8.91 6.72 5.16
N PHE A 183 -7.60 6.80 4.92
CA PHE A 183 -6.61 7.12 5.95
C PHE A 183 -5.68 8.26 5.49
N VAL A 184 -5.06 8.93 6.44
CA VAL A 184 -4.11 10.03 6.20
C VAL A 184 -2.73 9.62 6.69
N VAL A 185 -1.75 9.65 5.79
CA VAL A 185 -0.34 9.47 6.15
C VAL A 185 0.17 10.75 6.80
N THR A 186 0.60 10.65 8.06
CA THR A 186 1.11 11.79 8.85
C THR A 186 2.61 11.75 9.02
N ARG A 187 3.23 10.56 8.94
CA ARG A 187 4.69 10.38 8.94
C ARG A 187 5.10 9.20 8.06
N GLY A 188 6.34 9.27 7.59
CA GLY A 188 6.99 8.18 6.88
C GLY A 188 8.08 8.72 5.97
N LYS A 189 9.20 8.00 5.89
CA LYS A 189 10.29 8.28 4.96
C LYS A 189 10.47 7.09 4.03
N ALA A 190 10.45 7.35 2.73
CA ALA A 190 10.73 6.36 1.72
C ALA A 190 12.21 6.41 1.29
N GLY A 191 12.75 5.24 1.02
CA GLY A 191 14.05 5.06 0.41
C GLY A 191 13.97 3.97 -0.67
N THR A 192 14.84 4.08 -1.67
CA THR A 192 14.91 3.11 -2.75
C THR A 192 16.31 3.01 -3.30
N LYS A 193 16.69 1.80 -3.71
CA LYS A 193 17.93 1.55 -4.45
C LYS A 193 17.66 0.48 -5.49
N GLY A 194 17.84 0.81 -6.76
CA GLY A 194 17.51 -0.11 -7.84
C GLY A 194 17.80 0.41 -9.22
N ASN A 195 17.41 -0.39 -10.21
CA ASN A 195 17.56 -0.13 -11.63
C ASN A 195 16.22 0.31 -12.20
N LEU A 196 16.17 1.50 -12.77
CA LEU A 196 15.06 2.00 -13.58
C LEU A 196 15.39 1.79 -15.06
N SER A 197 14.43 1.25 -15.80
CA SER A 197 14.52 1.04 -17.25
C SER A 197 13.33 1.69 -17.94
N LEU A 198 13.61 2.34 -19.06
CA LEU A 198 12.61 2.92 -19.94
C LEU A 198 12.98 2.56 -21.37
N GLU A 199 12.02 2.04 -22.13
CA GLU A 199 12.20 1.71 -23.54
C GLU A 199 10.93 2.08 -24.31
N SER A 200 11.08 2.90 -25.35
CA SER A 200 10.00 3.25 -26.27
C SER A 200 10.43 2.91 -27.69
N GLY A 201 9.76 1.93 -28.30
CA GLY A 201 9.96 1.60 -29.71
C GLY A 201 9.36 2.67 -30.63
N ARG A 202 9.72 2.65 -31.93
CA ARG A 202 9.13 3.58 -32.92
C ARG A 202 7.61 3.41 -33.09
N GLU A 203 7.09 2.20 -32.84
CA GLU A 203 5.66 1.85 -32.96
C GLU A 203 5.16 0.99 -31.77
N GLY A 204 5.92 0.93 -30.67
CA GLY A 204 5.60 0.08 -29.51
C GLY A 204 5.15 0.87 -28.29
N PRO A 205 4.41 0.25 -27.34
CA PRO A 205 4.04 0.91 -26.10
C PRO A 205 5.30 1.25 -25.29
N LEU A 206 5.25 2.36 -24.55
CA LEU A 206 6.28 2.70 -23.58
C LEU A 206 6.40 1.56 -22.56
N LYS A 207 7.59 1.01 -22.42
CA LYS A 207 7.94 0.04 -21.38
C LYS A 207 8.68 0.78 -20.29
N VAL A 208 8.20 0.64 -19.07
CA VAL A 208 8.87 1.13 -17.87
C VAL A 208 9.00 -0.04 -16.92
N GLY A 209 10.21 -0.24 -16.39
CA GLY A 209 10.50 -1.29 -15.43
C GLY A 209 11.38 -0.77 -14.31
N TYR A 210 11.16 -1.27 -13.10
CA TYR A 210 11.97 -0.98 -11.92
C TYR A 210 12.31 -2.29 -11.21
N GLU A 211 13.57 -2.46 -10.82
CA GLU A 211 14.05 -3.59 -10.04
C GLU A 211 14.98 -3.13 -8.92
N GLY A 212 14.69 -3.46 -7.66
CA GLY A 212 15.56 -3.09 -6.55
C GLY A 212 14.95 -3.35 -5.17
N SER A 213 15.26 -2.47 -4.23
CA SER A 213 14.68 -2.47 -2.88
C SER A 213 13.89 -1.19 -2.62
N LEU A 214 12.81 -1.30 -1.86
CA LEU A 214 12.06 -0.18 -1.30
C LEU A 214 12.07 -0.28 0.21
N GLN A 215 12.21 0.85 0.89
CA GLN A 215 12.16 0.95 2.34
C GLN A 215 11.20 2.07 2.74
N ILE A 216 10.37 1.81 3.75
CA ILE A 216 9.57 2.83 4.43
C ILE A 216 9.89 2.79 5.92
N SER A 217 10.40 3.88 6.47
CA SER A 217 10.70 4.01 7.89
C SER A 217 9.77 4.99 8.60
N ASP A 218 9.57 4.77 9.90
CA ASP A 218 8.84 5.68 10.81
C ASP A 218 7.44 6.07 10.29
N PHE A 219 6.71 5.08 9.76
CA PHE A 219 5.41 5.32 9.17
C PHE A 219 4.34 5.53 10.24
N THR A 220 3.43 6.47 9.98
CA THR A 220 2.22 6.66 10.79
C THR A 220 1.08 7.05 9.86
N ALA A 221 -0.01 6.30 9.94
CA ALA A 221 -1.29 6.64 9.34
C ALA A 221 -2.38 6.69 10.40
N ILE A 222 -3.26 7.67 10.25
CA ILE A 222 -4.45 7.84 11.07
C ILE A 222 -5.70 7.64 10.23
N ASP A 223 -6.75 7.17 10.86
CA ASP A 223 -8.07 7.09 10.26
C ASP A 223 -8.60 8.51 9.97
N ARG A 224 -9.19 8.72 8.78
CA ARG A 224 -9.55 10.07 8.31
C ARG A 224 -10.71 10.66 9.12
N ASP A 225 -11.62 9.82 9.58
CA ASP A 225 -12.88 10.19 10.23
C ASP A 225 -12.71 10.36 11.74
N THR A 226 -11.97 9.45 12.37
CA THR A 226 -11.80 9.41 13.84
C THR A 226 -10.53 10.10 14.32
N THR A 227 -9.60 10.42 13.42
CA THR A 227 -8.24 10.94 13.69
C THR A 227 -7.39 10.09 14.63
N GLN A 228 -7.80 8.85 14.88
CA GLN A 228 -7.08 7.90 15.70
C GLN A 228 -5.99 7.20 14.89
N ASP A 229 -4.92 6.79 15.59
CA ASP A 229 -3.89 5.94 15.03
C ASP A 229 -4.50 4.66 14.44
N LEU A 230 -4.15 4.37 13.19
CA LEU A 230 -4.64 3.21 12.45
C LEU A 230 -3.51 2.23 12.17
N PHE A 231 -2.42 2.71 11.58
CA PHE A 231 -1.23 1.91 11.28
C PHE A 231 0.05 2.66 11.66
N LYS A 232 1.00 1.95 12.26
CA LYS A 232 2.38 2.45 12.43
C LYS A 232 3.36 1.32 12.18
N TRP A 233 4.58 1.67 11.79
CA TRP A 233 5.70 0.74 11.84
C TRP A 233 7.02 1.49 11.87
N LYS A 234 8.04 0.85 12.46
CA LYS A 234 9.40 1.39 12.43
C LYS A 234 10.07 1.18 11.09
N SER A 235 9.96 -0.03 10.53
CA SER A 235 10.49 -0.34 9.19
C SER A 235 9.60 -1.31 8.41
N LEU A 236 9.46 -1.02 7.12
CA LEU A 236 8.95 -1.90 6.10
C LEU A 236 9.98 -1.97 4.97
N ASP A 237 10.62 -3.13 4.81
CA ASP A 237 11.66 -3.35 3.82
C ASP A 237 11.17 -4.37 2.77
N LEU A 238 11.08 -3.92 1.52
CA LEU A 238 10.69 -4.73 0.36
C LEU A 238 11.96 -5.04 -0.45
N ARG A 239 12.42 -6.29 -0.40
CA ARG A 239 13.63 -6.73 -1.11
C ARG A 239 13.27 -7.46 -2.39
N GLY A 240 14.06 -7.25 -3.45
CA GLY A 240 13.79 -7.81 -4.78
C GLY A 240 12.45 -7.36 -5.33
N PHE A 241 12.09 -6.09 -5.10
CA PHE A 241 10.92 -5.46 -5.68
C PHE A 241 11.11 -5.29 -7.17
N GLN A 242 10.21 -5.86 -7.97
CA GLN A 242 10.19 -5.80 -9.42
C GLN A 242 8.82 -5.31 -9.87
N TRP A 243 8.81 -4.25 -10.67
CA TRP A 243 7.61 -3.70 -11.26
C TRP A 243 7.84 -3.47 -12.74
N ALA A 244 6.86 -3.85 -13.57
CA ALA A 244 6.84 -3.53 -15.00
C ALA A 244 5.46 -3.00 -15.36
N MET A 245 5.42 -1.95 -16.19
CA MET A 245 4.17 -1.31 -16.59
C MET A 245 3.40 -2.11 -17.65
N SER A 246 4.11 -2.70 -18.62
CA SER A 246 3.53 -3.33 -19.81
C SER A 246 4.28 -4.61 -20.19
N PRO A 247 3.74 -5.82 -19.89
CA PRO A 247 2.52 -6.06 -19.12
C PRO A 247 2.68 -5.66 -17.64
N LEU A 248 1.57 -5.35 -16.96
CA LEU A 248 1.59 -5.01 -15.55
C LEU A 248 2.03 -6.24 -14.73
N GLN A 249 3.25 -6.17 -14.17
CA GLN A 249 3.80 -7.20 -13.29
C GLN A 249 4.28 -6.56 -12.00
N LEU A 250 4.01 -7.23 -10.88
CA LEU A 250 4.47 -6.83 -9.57
C LEU A 250 4.99 -8.06 -8.83
N ARG A 251 6.26 -8.05 -8.46
CA ARG A 251 6.87 -9.08 -7.61
C ARG A 251 7.64 -8.44 -6.48
N VAL A 252 7.56 -9.03 -5.31
CA VAL A 252 8.45 -8.73 -4.19
C VAL A 252 9.03 -10.05 -3.72
N ASN A 253 10.34 -10.19 -3.58
CA ASN A 253 10.94 -11.46 -3.14
C ASN A 253 10.83 -11.63 -1.63
N GLU A 254 10.88 -10.53 -0.88
CA GLU A 254 10.80 -10.58 0.58
C GLU A 254 10.23 -9.28 1.15
N VAL A 255 9.36 -9.42 2.16
CA VAL A 255 8.76 -8.32 2.91
C VAL A 255 9.19 -8.45 4.36
N ASN A 256 9.83 -7.44 4.92
CA ASN A 256 10.17 -7.41 6.34
C ASN A 256 9.42 -6.26 7.00
N LEU A 257 8.55 -6.55 7.96
CA LEU A 257 7.79 -5.56 8.72
C LEU A 257 8.17 -5.66 10.20
N ALA A 258 8.71 -4.58 10.75
CA ALA A 258 9.21 -4.53 12.12
C ALA A 258 8.57 -3.41 12.94
N ASP A 259 8.32 -3.74 14.21
CA ASP A 259 7.80 -2.85 15.25
C ASP A 259 6.53 -2.14 14.78
N PHE A 260 5.56 -2.95 14.34
CA PHE A 260 4.32 -2.49 13.73
C PHE A 260 3.19 -2.39 14.74
N TYR A 261 2.28 -1.46 14.48
CA TYR A 261 1.06 -1.25 15.23
C TYR A 261 -0.14 -1.27 14.29
N ALA A 262 -1.21 -1.93 14.69
CA ALA A 262 -2.49 -1.86 14.00
C ALA A 262 -3.65 -1.69 14.99
N ARG A 263 -4.60 -0.82 14.64
CA ARG A 263 -5.86 -0.69 15.36
C ARG A 263 -7.00 -1.32 14.59
N ILE A 264 -7.62 -2.32 15.20
CA ILE A 264 -8.76 -3.05 14.65
C ILE A 264 -9.94 -2.85 15.60
N PHE A 265 -11.10 -2.48 15.08
CA PHE A 265 -12.30 -2.41 15.90
C PHE A 265 -13.56 -2.82 15.16
N ILE A 266 -14.50 -3.34 15.94
CA ILE A 266 -15.89 -3.55 15.54
C ILE A 266 -16.69 -2.36 16.08
N GLY A 267 -17.35 -1.63 15.18
CA GLY A 267 -18.19 -0.48 15.52
C GLY A 267 -19.48 -0.89 16.22
N PRO A 268 -20.24 0.07 16.79
CA PRO A 268 -21.55 -0.18 17.38
C PRO A 268 -22.58 -0.78 16.41
N ASP A 269 -22.35 -0.61 15.11
CA ASP A 269 -23.12 -1.18 14.00
C ASP A 269 -22.69 -2.61 13.62
N GLY A 270 -21.67 -3.15 14.30
CA GLY A 270 -21.12 -4.49 14.03
C GLY A 270 -20.15 -4.54 12.85
N LYS A 271 -19.77 -3.40 12.25
CA LYS A 271 -18.84 -3.36 11.11
C LYS A 271 -17.40 -3.19 11.56
N PHE A 272 -16.47 -3.78 10.80
CA PHE A 272 -15.04 -3.59 11.03
C PHE A 272 -14.55 -2.28 10.43
N ASN A 273 -13.67 -1.58 11.14
CA ASN A 273 -13.04 -0.35 10.62
C ASN A 273 -12.24 -0.57 9.33
N LEU A 274 -11.64 -1.76 9.16
CA LEU A 274 -10.79 -2.05 8.00
C LEU A 274 -11.57 -2.30 6.70
N GLN A 275 -12.91 -2.45 6.75
CA GLN A 275 -13.73 -2.66 5.56
C GLN A 275 -13.78 -1.40 4.66
N ASN A 276 -13.58 -0.22 5.24
CA ASN A 276 -13.68 1.06 4.56
C ASN A 276 -12.30 1.69 4.26
N LEU A 277 -11.22 0.90 4.24
CA LEU A 277 -9.87 1.43 3.95
C LEU A 277 -9.73 1.94 2.52
N ALA A 278 -10.33 1.23 1.56
CA ALA A 278 -10.51 1.76 0.22
C ALA A 278 -11.69 2.74 0.28
N ALA A 279 -11.50 3.93 -0.29
CA ALA A 279 -12.61 4.86 -0.40
C ALA A 279 -13.72 4.22 -1.25
N GLU A 280 -14.94 4.16 -0.72
CA GLU A 280 -16.10 3.84 -1.54
C GLU A 280 -16.14 4.89 -2.65
N LYS A 281 -15.99 4.43 -3.90
CA LYS A 281 -16.21 5.27 -5.06
C LYS A 281 -17.70 5.63 -5.03
N LYS A 282 -18.04 6.77 -4.43
CA LYS A 282 -19.33 7.42 -4.65
C LYS A 282 -19.35 7.77 -6.12
N GLU A 283 -19.86 6.84 -6.93
CA GLU A 283 -20.38 7.19 -8.23
C GLU A 283 -21.40 8.30 -8.00
N PRO A 284 -21.29 9.43 -8.70
CA PRO A 284 -22.36 10.40 -8.68
C PRO A 284 -23.64 9.65 -9.10
N SER A 285 -24.63 9.59 -8.21
CA SER A 285 -25.99 9.26 -8.60
C SER A 285 -26.48 10.38 -9.53
N GLU A 286 -26.16 10.26 -10.82
CA GLU A 286 -26.86 10.96 -11.87
C GLU A 286 -28.20 10.25 -12.10
N THR A 287 -29.18 10.65 -11.32
CA THR A 287 -30.58 10.49 -11.73
C THR A 287 -30.83 11.56 -12.80
N THR A 288 -30.87 11.21 -14.09
CA THR A 288 -32.10 11.13 -14.92
C THR A 288 -31.78 11.10 -16.45
N ALA A 289 -32.22 10.01 -17.09
CA ALA A 289 -32.76 9.83 -18.46
C ALA A 289 -31.88 9.97 -19.75
N ALA A 290 -31.56 8.79 -20.29
CA ALA A 290 -31.97 8.24 -21.61
C ALA A 290 -31.56 8.92 -22.93
N SER A 291 -30.65 8.24 -23.66
CA SER A 291 -30.96 7.74 -25.01
C SER A 291 -30.08 6.53 -25.32
N ALA A 292 -30.72 5.41 -25.66
CA ALA A 292 -30.09 4.16 -26.06
C ALA A 292 -29.80 4.18 -27.57
N ALA A 293 -28.58 3.82 -27.94
CA ALA A 293 -28.26 3.23 -29.24
C ALA A 293 -27.29 2.05 -28.99
N PRO A 294 -27.59 0.84 -29.50
CA PRO A 294 -26.71 -0.30 -29.34
C PRO A 294 -25.64 -0.25 -30.43
N ASN A 295 -24.37 -0.19 -30.05
CA ASN A 295 -23.33 -0.60 -30.97
C ASN A 295 -22.23 -1.38 -30.25
N GLN A 296 -22.10 -2.62 -30.68
CA GLN A 296 -21.03 -3.54 -30.33
C GLN A 296 -19.68 -2.94 -30.73
N ALA A 297 -18.74 -3.00 -29.79
CA ALA A 297 -17.39 -3.44 -30.07
C ALA A 297 -16.87 -4.07 -28.79
N ASP A 298 -16.82 -5.41 -28.78
CA ASP A 298 -15.94 -6.17 -27.90
C ASP A 298 -14.51 -5.68 -28.15
N ALA A 299 -14.11 -4.64 -27.41
CA ALA A 299 -12.71 -4.37 -27.19
C ALA A 299 -12.17 -5.56 -26.38
N PRO A 300 -11.14 -6.28 -26.86
CA PRO A 300 -10.57 -7.36 -26.07
C PRO A 300 -10.12 -6.76 -24.75
N ALA A 301 -10.73 -7.19 -23.65
CA ALA A 301 -10.22 -6.93 -22.32
C ALA A 301 -8.73 -7.29 -22.34
N PRO A 302 -7.81 -6.41 -21.91
CA PRO A 302 -6.40 -6.77 -21.86
C PRO A 302 -6.25 -7.95 -20.90
N SER A 303 -6.16 -9.16 -21.46
CA SER A 303 -6.00 -10.44 -20.75
C SER A 303 -4.57 -10.65 -20.28
N GLY A 304 -3.86 -9.57 -19.98
CA GLY A 304 -2.63 -9.63 -19.20
C GLY A 304 -3.03 -9.88 -17.75
N ALA A 305 -3.23 -11.14 -17.36
CA ALA A 305 -3.48 -11.52 -15.98
C ALA A 305 -2.49 -10.76 -15.09
N ARG A 306 -3.01 -9.92 -14.18
CA ARG A 306 -2.20 -9.11 -13.27
C ARG A 306 -1.40 -10.07 -12.40
N ARG A 307 -0.12 -10.26 -12.72
CA ARG A 307 0.76 -11.16 -11.97
C ARG A 307 1.29 -10.40 -10.77
N VAL A 308 0.68 -10.66 -9.61
CA VAL A 308 1.16 -10.21 -8.31
C VAL A 308 1.75 -11.41 -7.59
N THR A 309 3.01 -11.32 -7.20
CA THR A 309 3.66 -12.34 -6.36
C THR A 309 4.31 -11.64 -5.17
N ILE A 310 3.98 -12.10 -3.97
CA ILE A 310 4.58 -11.62 -2.75
C ILE A 310 5.37 -12.80 -2.19
N GLY A 311 6.69 -12.65 -2.07
CA GLY A 311 7.56 -13.66 -1.49
C GLY A 311 7.38 -13.76 0.02
N GLN A 312 8.41 -14.24 0.72
CA GLN A 312 8.31 -14.45 2.16
C GLN A 312 8.05 -13.13 2.91
N ILE A 313 7.08 -13.14 3.82
CA ILE A 313 6.77 -12.02 4.71
C ILE A 313 7.28 -12.38 6.11
N ASN A 314 8.12 -11.53 6.69
CA ASN A 314 8.62 -11.66 8.05
C ASN A 314 8.01 -10.55 8.91
N LEU A 315 7.38 -10.94 10.02
CA LEU A 315 6.76 -10.05 10.99
C LEU A 315 7.55 -10.09 12.29
N ARG A 316 7.84 -8.93 12.87
CA ARG A 316 8.54 -8.83 14.15
C ARG A 316 8.04 -7.67 15.00
N GLY A 317 7.83 -7.92 16.30
CA GLY A 317 7.57 -6.86 17.28
C GLY A 317 6.22 -6.17 17.08
N GLY A 318 5.21 -6.88 16.58
CA GLY A 318 3.89 -6.30 16.35
C GLY A 318 3.05 -6.13 17.60
N ASP A 319 2.23 -5.09 17.59
CA ASP A 319 1.24 -4.77 18.62
C ASP A 319 -0.11 -4.46 17.94
N VAL A 320 -1.12 -5.26 18.22
CA VAL A 320 -2.44 -5.15 17.56
C VAL A 320 -3.50 -4.91 18.62
N HIS A 321 -4.05 -3.71 18.60
CA HIS A 321 -5.12 -3.31 19.49
C HIS A 321 -6.47 -3.66 18.88
N PHE A 322 -7.22 -4.52 19.57
CA PHE A 322 -8.59 -4.86 19.23
C PHE A 322 -9.59 -4.15 20.17
N SER A 323 -10.70 -3.66 19.61
CA SER A 323 -11.81 -3.15 20.40
C SER A 323 -13.15 -3.56 19.79
N ASP A 324 -14.09 -4.00 20.62
CA ASP A 324 -15.45 -4.30 20.21
C ASP A 324 -16.42 -3.34 20.92
N PHE A 325 -16.97 -2.42 20.12
CA PHE A 325 -17.97 -1.43 20.54
C PHE A 325 -19.42 -1.90 20.31
N PHE A 326 -19.63 -3.11 19.78
CA PHE A 326 -20.95 -3.72 19.59
C PHE A 326 -21.52 -4.32 20.89
N VAL A 327 -20.65 -4.67 21.83
CA VAL A 327 -21.02 -5.11 23.19
C VAL A 327 -20.86 -3.99 24.20
N LYS A 328 -21.67 -4.01 25.27
CA LYS A 328 -21.62 -3.01 26.35
C LYS A 328 -21.52 -3.68 27.72
N PRO A 329 -20.59 -3.25 28.61
CA PRO A 329 -19.51 -2.30 28.33
C PRO A 329 -18.57 -2.81 27.22
N ASN A 330 -17.82 -1.92 26.58
CA ASN A 330 -17.02 -2.29 25.41
C ASN A 330 -15.94 -3.31 25.80
N TYR A 331 -15.61 -4.21 24.87
CA TYR A 331 -14.50 -5.14 25.04
C TYR A 331 -13.24 -4.62 24.35
N SER A 332 -12.07 -4.89 24.93
CA SER A 332 -10.78 -4.55 24.32
C SER A 332 -9.76 -5.63 24.65
N ALA A 333 -8.88 -5.90 23.71
CA ALA A 333 -7.76 -6.82 23.89
C ALA A 333 -6.53 -6.28 23.16
N ASN A 334 -5.34 -6.59 23.68
CA ASN A 334 -4.09 -6.33 22.99
C ASN A 334 -3.42 -7.65 22.59
N LEU A 335 -3.08 -7.80 21.32
CA LEU A 335 -2.22 -8.86 20.84
C LEU A 335 -0.81 -8.30 20.64
N ALA A 336 0.06 -8.57 21.62
CA ALA A 336 1.42 -8.06 21.67
C ALA A 336 2.46 -9.08 21.20
N ALA A 337 3.67 -8.60 20.93
CA ALA A 337 4.81 -9.39 20.48
C ALA A 337 4.49 -10.28 19.26
N VAL A 338 3.67 -9.77 18.35
CA VAL A 338 3.30 -10.50 17.13
C VAL A 338 4.54 -10.67 16.27
N GLN A 339 4.87 -11.92 15.98
CA GLN A 339 6.02 -12.30 15.18
C GLN A 339 5.74 -13.57 14.39
N GLY A 340 6.45 -13.76 13.29
CA GLY A 340 6.32 -14.98 12.50
C GLY A 340 6.58 -14.76 11.02
N THR A 341 6.14 -15.72 10.23
CA THR A 341 6.41 -15.78 8.80
C THR A 341 5.19 -16.19 8.00
N ILE A 342 5.09 -15.63 6.79
CA ILE A 342 4.18 -16.08 5.74
C ILE A 342 5.07 -16.46 4.56
N SER A 343 4.93 -17.66 4.01
CA SER A 343 5.67 -18.06 2.83
C SER A 343 5.19 -17.28 1.60
N GLU A 344 5.82 -17.55 0.45
CA GLU A 344 5.41 -16.96 -0.82
C GLU A 344 3.90 -17.14 -1.08
N LEU A 345 3.25 -16.03 -1.44
CA LEU A 345 1.86 -15.92 -1.84
C LEU A 345 1.78 -15.69 -3.36
N LYS A 346 1.03 -16.58 -4.02
CA LYS A 346 0.69 -16.51 -5.44
C LYS A 346 -0.81 -16.69 -5.62
N PRO A 347 -1.42 -16.07 -6.65
CA PRO A 347 -2.84 -16.29 -6.95
C PRO A 347 -3.21 -17.79 -7.05
N GLU A 348 -2.31 -18.60 -7.60
CA GLU A 348 -2.53 -20.01 -7.90
C GLU A 348 -2.23 -20.95 -6.71
N THR A 349 -1.53 -20.50 -5.67
CA THR A 349 -1.02 -21.41 -4.62
C THR A 349 -1.08 -20.76 -3.23
N PRO A 350 -1.69 -21.42 -2.24
CA PRO A 350 -1.66 -20.97 -0.85
C PRO A 350 -0.24 -20.94 -0.27
N GLY A 351 0.04 -19.93 0.56
CA GLY A 351 1.26 -19.85 1.34
C GLY A 351 1.05 -20.37 2.77
N ASP A 352 2.11 -20.92 3.36
CA ASP A 352 2.17 -21.33 4.76
C ASP A 352 2.29 -20.10 5.68
N LEU A 353 1.55 -20.12 6.77
CA LEU A 353 1.50 -19.11 7.82
C LEU A 353 1.99 -19.75 9.13
N ALA A 354 2.86 -19.07 9.85
CA ALA A 354 3.21 -19.41 11.23
C ALA A 354 3.41 -18.12 12.02
N ILE A 355 2.48 -17.80 12.93
CA ILE A 355 2.46 -16.58 13.73
C ILE A 355 2.40 -16.96 15.21
N GLN A 356 3.17 -16.23 16.02
CA GLN A 356 3.15 -16.29 17.47
C GLN A 356 2.89 -14.90 18.03
N ALA A 357 2.14 -14.85 19.12
CA ALA A 357 1.82 -13.61 19.81
C ALA A 357 1.45 -13.86 21.27
N LYS A 358 1.18 -12.79 22.02
CA LYS A 358 0.69 -12.83 23.39
C LYS A 358 -0.54 -11.95 23.54
N LEU A 359 -1.66 -12.55 23.92
CA LEU A 359 -2.87 -11.83 24.28
C LEU A 359 -2.71 -11.22 25.67
N ASP A 360 -2.98 -9.92 25.77
CA ASP A 360 -2.86 -9.07 26.96
C ASP A 360 -1.53 -9.26 27.70
N ASN A 361 -0.44 -9.38 26.92
CA ASN A 361 0.94 -9.61 27.39
C ASN A 361 1.18 -10.90 28.19
N ALA A 362 0.19 -11.79 28.29
CA ALA A 362 0.24 -12.96 29.15
C ALA A 362 -0.02 -14.27 28.40
N ALA A 363 -1.18 -14.40 27.76
CA ALA A 363 -1.65 -15.65 27.20
C ALA A 363 -1.02 -15.92 25.82
N PRO A 364 -0.23 -16.99 25.64
CA PRO A 364 0.38 -17.28 24.35
C PRO A 364 -0.69 -17.65 23.31
N VAL A 365 -0.49 -17.18 22.08
CA VAL A 365 -1.28 -17.50 20.90
C VAL A 365 -0.33 -17.98 19.81
N ASP A 366 -0.58 -19.15 19.23
CA ASP A 366 0.14 -19.68 18.07
C ASP A 366 -0.88 -19.99 16.98
N VAL A 367 -0.59 -19.57 15.75
CA VAL A 367 -1.43 -19.74 14.58
C VAL A 367 -0.59 -20.30 13.46
N ARG A 368 -0.98 -21.46 12.92
CA ARG A 368 -0.30 -22.13 11.82
C ARG A 368 -1.29 -22.57 10.76
N GLY A 369 -0.85 -22.62 9.52
CA GLY A 369 -1.68 -23.18 8.46
C GLY A 369 -1.37 -22.60 7.12
N LYS A 370 -2.38 -22.50 6.26
CA LYS A 370 -2.25 -22.00 4.90
C LYS A 370 -3.27 -20.91 4.61
N ILE A 371 -2.86 -19.91 3.85
CA ILE A 371 -3.74 -18.83 3.39
C ILE A 371 -3.50 -18.53 1.91
N ASN A 372 -4.55 -18.15 1.18
CA ASN A 372 -4.41 -17.56 -0.16
C ASN A 372 -5.30 -16.33 -0.31
N PRO A 373 -4.81 -15.14 0.05
CA PRO A 373 -5.55 -13.89 -0.15
C PRO A 373 -5.45 -13.35 -1.59
N LEU A 374 -4.55 -13.90 -2.43
CA LEU A 374 -4.34 -13.47 -3.82
C LEU A 374 -5.15 -14.29 -4.82
N GLY A 375 -5.73 -15.41 -4.38
CA GLY A 375 -6.56 -16.27 -5.21
C GLY A 375 -7.89 -15.62 -5.59
N LYS A 376 -8.57 -16.21 -6.58
CA LYS A 376 -9.91 -15.77 -7.00
C LYS A 376 -10.93 -15.87 -5.86
N ASP A 377 -10.86 -16.97 -5.11
CA ASP A 377 -11.64 -17.20 -3.91
C ASP A 377 -10.68 -17.19 -2.70
N LEU A 378 -11.14 -16.60 -1.59
CA LEU A 378 -10.39 -16.62 -0.34
C LEU A 378 -10.23 -18.07 0.15
N PHE A 379 -8.99 -18.49 0.37
CA PHE A 379 -8.66 -19.78 0.97
C PHE A 379 -7.97 -19.60 2.30
N MET A 380 -8.35 -20.41 3.27
CA MET A 380 -7.78 -20.43 4.61
C MET A 380 -7.87 -21.86 5.17
N ASP A 381 -6.80 -22.38 5.75
CA ASP A 381 -6.78 -23.65 6.48
C ASP A 381 -5.85 -23.45 7.68
N LEU A 382 -6.42 -23.06 8.81
CA LEU A 382 -5.70 -22.59 9.99
C LEU A 382 -5.97 -23.47 11.19
N ASN A 383 -4.90 -23.78 11.91
CA ASN A 383 -4.92 -24.26 13.26
C ASN A 383 -4.44 -23.12 14.16
N ALA A 384 -5.21 -22.76 15.18
CA ALA A 384 -4.75 -21.83 16.20
C ALA A 384 -4.95 -22.42 17.59
N ASP A 385 -3.97 -22.21 18.46
CA ASP A 385 -4.08 -22.52 19.87
C ASP A 385 -3.78 -21.28 20.72
N ALA A 386 -4.59 -21.11 21.76
CA ALA A 386 -4.35 -20.13 22.79
C ALA A 386 -4.62 -20.73 24.15
N ARG A 387 -3.83 -20.35 25.15
CA ARG A 387 -3.85 -20.98 26.47
C ARG A 387 -3.87 -19.96 27.58
N ASP A 388 -4.50 -20.33 28.69
CA ASP A 388 -4.53 -19.57 29.94
C ASP A 388 -5.03 -18.11 29.80
N ILE A 389 -5.92 -17.87 28.85
CA ILE A 389 -6.58 -16.57 28.66
C ILE A 389 -7.43 -16.28 29.90
N ASP A 390 -7.31 -15.07 30.47
CA ASP A 390 -8.20 -14.63 31.54
C ASP A 390 -9.62 -14.44 31.00
N LEU A 391 -10.61 -15.08 31.63
CA LEU A 391 -12.00 -14.96 31.21
C LEU A 391 -12.70 -13.71 31.75
N SER A 392 -12.17 -13.06 32.77
CA SER A 392 -12.79 -11.90 33.42
C SER A 392 -13.09 -10.74 32.44
N PRO A 393 -12.18 -10.41 31.49
CA PRO A 393 -12.44 -9.42 30.44
C PRO A 393 -13.59 -9.78 29.48
N PHE A 394 -14.03 -11.04 29.41
CA PHE A 394 -15.13 -11.48 28.52
C PHE A 394 -16.52 -11.25 29.10
N THR A 395 -16.62 -10.67 30.30
CA THR A 395 -17.88 -10.29 30.96
C THR A 395 -18.87 -9.52 30.06
N PRO A 396 -18.47 -8.60 29.16
CA PRO A 396 -19.40 -7.98 28.21
C PRO A 396 -20.21 -8.99 27.38
N TYR A 397 -19.58 -10.09 26.95
CA TYR A 397 -20.25 -11.12 26.15
C TYR A 397 -21.12 -12.02 27.01
N SER A 398 -20.61 -12.50 28.15
CA SER A 398 -21.38 -13.36 29.04
C SER A 398 -22.57 -12.63 29.66
N GLY A 399 -22.44 -11.34 30.00
CA GLY A 399 -23.56 -10.51 30.45
C GLY A 399 -24.62 -10.36 29.38
N LYS A 400 -24.21 -10.05 28.13
CA LYS A 400 -25.14 -9.87 26.99
C LYS A 400 -25.91 -11.15 26.65
N TYR A 401 -25.25 -12.30 26.58
CA TYR A 401 -25.85 -13.54 26.05
C TYR A 401 -26.21 -14.59 27.12
N LEU A 402 -25.51 -14.63 28.25
CA LEU A 402 -25.79 -15.58 29.35
C LEU A 402 -26.51 -14.91 30.52
N GLY A 403 -26.44 -13.57 30.66
CA GLY A 403 -27.03 -12.85 31.77
C GLY A 403 -26.23 -12.93 33.07
N TYR A 404 -24.93 -13.25 33.00
CA TYR A 404 -24.04 -13.34 34.16
C TYR A 404 -22.66 -12.79 33.83
N GLY A 405 -22.07 -12.03 34.75
CA GLY A 405 -20.66 -11.61 34.64
C GLY A 405 -19.70 -12.73 35.02
N ILE A 406 -18.46 -12.68 34.53
CA ILE A 406 -17.42 -13.65 34.89
C ILE A 406 -16.49 -13.00 35.92
N THR A 407 -16.36 -13.62 37.09
CA THR A 407 -15.49 -13.13 38.18
C THR A 407 -14.11 -13.74 38.12
N SER A 408 -14.00 -14.99 37.67
CA SER A 408 -12.72 -15.67 37.49
C SER A 408 -12.84 -16.87 36.55
N GLY A 409 -11.70 -17.30 36.03
CA GLY A 409 -11.56 -18.50 35.22
C GLY A 409 -10.50 -18.31 34.14
N LYS A 410 -10.04 -19.43 33.59
CA LYS A 410 -9.10 -19.45 32.45
C LYS A 410 -9.72 -20.15 31.26
N LEU A 411 -9.43 -19.64 30.07
CA LEU A 411 -9.82 -20.20 28.79
C LEU A 411 -8.59 -20.66 28.03
N SER A 412 -8.64 -21.90 27.55
CA SER A 412 -7.77 -22.37 26.47
C SER A 412 -8.65 -22.81 25.32
N PHE A 413 -8.24 -22.51 24.09
CA PHE A 413 -8.95 -22.98 22.91
C PHE A 413 -7.99 -23.54 21.88
N GLN A 414 -8.48 -24.53 21.13
CA GLN A 414 -7.86 -25.04 19.91
C GLN A 414 -8.90 -24.96 18.82
N VAL A 415 -8.56 -24.28 17.73
CA VAL A 415 -9.47 -24.09 16.60
C VAL A 415 -8.83 -24.60 15.32
N GLN A 416 -9.64 -25.26 14.48
CA GLN A 416 -9.25 -25.69 13.14
C GLN A 416 -10.25 -25.14 12.14
N TYR A 417 -9.87 -24.10 11.41
CA TYR A 417 -10.75 -23.34 10.52
C TYR A 417 -10.32 -23.51 9.08
N LYS A 418 -11.21 -24.07 8.27
CA LYS A 418 -11.03 -24.27 6.85
C LYS A 418 -12.09 -23.50 6.07
N LEU A 419 -11.65 -22.58 5.23
CA LEU A 419 -12.44 -21.89 4.23
C LEU A 419 -11.90 -22.28 2.85
N ALA A 420 -12.72 -22.98 2.07
CA ALA A 420 -12.42 -23.33 0.69
C ALA A 420 -13.72 -23.34 -0.11
N GLU A 421 -13.69 -22.86 -1.36
CA GLU A 421 -14.88 -22.84 -2.23
C GLU A 421 -16.10 -22.17 -1.57
N ARG A 422 -15.86 -21.10 -0.80
CA ARG A 422 -16.88 -20.37 -0.02
C ARG A 422 -17.58 -21.19 1.07
N LYS A 423 -17.12 -22.41 1.35
CA LYS A 423 -17.59 -23.26 2.44
C LYS A 423 -16.66 -23.14 3.63
N MET A 424 -17.24 -22.92 4.81
CA MET A 424 -16.51 -22.81 6.05
C MET A 424 -16.77 -24.05 6.92
N GLN A 425 -15.68 -24.65 7.40
CA GLN A 425 -15.67 -25.70 8.40
C GLN A 425 -14.80 -25.24 9.55
N ALA A 426 -15.31 -25.37 10.76
CA ALA A 426 -14.65 -24.93 11.97
C ALA A 426 -14.80 -26.01 13.04
N GLN A 427 -13.70 -26.44 13.63
CA GLN A 427 -13.71 -27.25 14.84
C GLN A 427 -13.20 -26.37 15.97
N ASN A 428 -13.93 -26.32 17.07
CA ASN A 428 -13.56 -25.53 18.24
C ASN A 428 -13.52 -26.45 19.46
N GLN A 429 -12.34 -26.66 20.03
CA GLN A 429 -12.23 -27.22 21.37
C GLN A 429 -12.04 -26.08 22.35
N ILE A 430 -12.93 -25.99 23.33
CA ILE A 430 -12.95 -24.94 24.34
C ILE A 430 -12.76 -25.60 25.70
N ILE A 431 -11.70 -25.20 26.40
CA ILE A 431 -11.37 -25.69 27.74
C ILE A 431 -11.45 -24.51 28.70
N LEU A 432 -12.39 -24.59 29.64
CA LEU A 432 -12.59 -23.59 30.68
C LEU A 432 -12.15 -24.19 32.01
N ASN A 433 -11.24 -23.52 32.71
CA ASN A 433 -10.73 -23.96 34.01
C ASN A 433 -11.19 -23.01 35.10
N GLN A 434 -11.83 -23.55 36.14
CA GLN A 434 -12.32 -22.82 37.31
C GLN A 434 -13.22 -21.62 36.95
N LEU A 435 -14.05 -21.75 35.90
CA LEU A 435 -15.03 -20.74 35.55
C LEU A 435 -16.00 -20.49 36.72
N THR A 436 -16.08 -19.22 37.11
CA THR A 436 -16.98 -18.72 38.16
C THR A 436 -17.74 -17.51 37.63
N PHE A 437 -19.07 -17.57 37.74
CA PHE A 437 -19.94 -16.45 37.45
C PHE A 437 -20.17 -15.60 38.70
N GLY A 438 -20.34 -14.29 38.50
CA GLY A 438 -20.76 -13.35 39.52
C GLY A 438 -22.28 -13.16 39.52
N ASP A 439 -22.70 -11.96 39.90
CA ASP A 439 -24.10 -11.60 39.97
C ASP A 439 -24.78 -11.63 38.59
N LYS A 440 -26.10 -11.81 38.64
CA LYS A 440 -26.95 -11.79 37.45
C LYS A 440 -26.95 -10.38 36.84
N ILE A 441 -26.78 -10.32 35.53
CA ILE A 441 -26.83 -9.10 34.73
C ILE A 441 -28.11 -9.11 33.93
N GLU A 442 -28.91 -8.04 34.02
CA GLU A 442 -30.09 -7.88 33.17
C GLU A 442 -29.68 -7.62 31.72
N SER A 443 -30.06 -8.52 30.83
CA SER A 443 -29.90 -8.34 29.39
C SER A 443 -31.13 -8.89 28.65
N PRO A 444 -31.73 -8.12 27.72
CA PRO A 444 -32.86 -8.59 26.92
C PRO A 444 -32.46 -9.71 25.94
N GLN A 445 -31.16 -9.88 25.67
CA GLN A 445 -30.63 -10.92 24.77
C GLN A 445 -30.10 -12.14 25.54
N ALA A 446 -30.19 -12.15 26.87
CA ALA A 446 -29.74 -13.28 27.67
C ALA A 446 -30.63 -14.51 27.46
N THR A 447 -30.00 -15.69 27.46
CA THR A 447 -30.71 -16.97 27.41
C THR A 447 -31.63 -17.16 28.62
N LYS A 448 -32.74 -17.88 28.42
CA LYS A 448 -33.66 -18.29 29.49
C LYS A 448 -33.28 -19.63 30.13
N LEU A 449 -32.28 -20.32 29.58
CA LEU A 449 -31.80 -21.61 30.07
C LEU A 449 -31.11 -21.46 31.45
N PRO A 450 -31.12 -22.49 32.30
CA PRO A 450 -30.48 -22.44 33.61
C PRO A 450 -28.95 -22.56 33.49
N VAL A 451 -28.27 -21.46 33.12
CA VAL A 451 -26.82 -21.41 32.83
C VAL A 451 -25.98 -22.02 33.95
N LEU A 452 -26.24 -21.65 35.21
CA LEU A 452 -25.48 -22.15 36.35
C LEU A 452 -25.60 -23.67 36.53
N LEU A 453 -26.77 -24.25 36.23
CA LEU A 453 -26.97 -25.69 36.27
C LEU A 453 -26.20 -26.38 35.14
N ALA A 454 -26.29 -25.86 33.91
CA ALA A 454 -25.55 -26.41 32.78
C ALA A 454 -24.03 -26.40 33.03
N VAL A 455 -23.51 -25.30 33.59
CA VAL A 455 -22.10 -25.17 33.95
C VAL A 455 -21.71 -26.15 35.06
N ALA A 456 -22.57 -26.36 36.07
CA ALA A 456 -22.33 -27.33 37.13
C ALA A 456 -22.30 -28.78 36.62
N LEU A 457 -23.11 -29.10 35.61
CA LEU A 457 -23.16 -30.44 35.00
C LEU A 457 -21.98 -30.71 34.06
N LEU A 458 -21.51 -29.68 33.35
CA LEU A 458 -20.37 -29.79 32.42
C LEU A 458 -19.02 -29.79 33.13
N LYS A 459 -18.97 -29.33 34.38
CA LYS A 459 -17.76 -29.20 35.18
C LYS A 459 -17.36 -30.55 35.77
N ASP A 460 -16.11 -30.96 35.54
CA ASP A 460 -15.55 -32.16 36.16
C ASP A 460 -15.16 -31.93 37.63
N ARG A 461 -14.66 -32.99 38.30
CA ARG A 461 -14.21 -32.93 39.70
C ARG A 461 -13.07 -31.93 39.97
N ASN A 462 -12.35 -31.50 38.93
CA ASN A 462 -11.24 -30.56 39.02
C ASN A 462 -11.66 -29.12 38.68
N GLY A 463 -12.93 -28.90 38.34
CA GLY A 463 -13.42 -27.59 37.95
C GLY A 463 -13.26 -27.26 36.46
N VAL A 464 -12.96 -28.26 35.62
CA VAL A 464 -12.68 -28.10 34.19
C VAL A 464 -13.92 -28.44 33.36
N ILE A 465 -14.17 -27.63 32.32
CA ILE A 465 -15.20 -27.85 31.31
C ILE A 465 -14.49 -27.96 29.96
N ASP A 466 -14.63 -29.09 29.26
CA ASP A 466 -14.05 -29.34 27.93
C ASP A 466 -15.17 -29.62 26.93
N VAL A 467 -15.35 -28.70 25.98
CA VAL A 467 -16.44 -28.74 25.01
C VAL A 467 -15.89 -28.66 23.60
N ASN A 468 -16.32 -29.61 22.76
CA ASN A 468 -16.06 -29.59 21.33
C ASN A 468 -17.30 -29.08 20.58
N LEU A 469 -17.14 -27.98 19.85
CA LEU A 469 -18.18 -27.28 19.10
C LEU A 469 -17.80 -27.23 17.62
N PRO A 470 -18.21 -28.24 16.83
CA PRO A 470 -18.09 -28.16 15.38
C PRO A 470 -19.09 -27.13 14.84
N ILE A 471 -18.62 -26.27 13.95
CA ILE A 471 -19.40 -25.26 13.24
C ILE A 471 -19.14 -25.45 11.75
N GLY A 472 -20.19 -25.49 10.94
CA GLY A 472 -20.06 -25.59 9.48
C GLY A 472 -21.16 -24.78 8.80
N GLY A 473 -20.88 -24.27 7.61
CA GLY A 473 -21.85 -23.51 6.84
C GLY A 473 -21.29 -22.99 5.51
N SER A 474 -22.18 -22.45 4.68
CA SER A 474 -21.78 -21.68 3.49
C SER A 474 -21.63 -20.21 3.86
N LEU A 475 -20.66 -19.50 3.26
CA LEU A 475 -20.60 -18.03 3.38
C LEU A 475 -21.79 -17.35 2.70
N ASP A 476 -22.45 -18.04 1.76
CA ASP A 476 -23.63 -17.54 1.04
C ASP A 476 -24.92 -17.67 1.86
N GLU A 477 -24.97 -18.65 2.77
CA GLU A 477 -26.12 -18.94 3.63
C GLU A 477 -25.61 -19.27 5.04
N PRO A 478 -25.47 -18.27 5.93
CA PRO A 478 -24.98 -18.46 7.29
C PRO A 478 -26.07 -19.09 8.17
N GLN A 479 -26.45 -20.34 7.89
CA GLN A 479 -27.30 -21.15 8.75
C GLN A 479 -26.43 -22.03 9.64
N PHE A 480 -26.21 -21.61 10.89
CA PHE A 480 -25.37 -22.32 11.84
C PHE A 480 -26.12 -23.51 12.47
N SER A 481 -25.64 -24.74 12.27
CA SER A 481 -26.17 -25.90 12.99
C SER A 481 -25.44 -26.10 14.32
N VAL A 482 -26.07 -25.72 15.44
CA VAL A 482 -25.53 -25.93 16.82
C VAL A 482 -26.03 -27.25 17.44
N GLY A 483 -26.59 -28.15 16.65
CA GLY A 483 -27.37 -29.31 17.12
C GLY A 483 -26.61 -30.38 17.91
N GLY A 484 -25.27 -30.37 17.93
CA GLY A 484 -24.46 -31.42 18.55
C GLY A 484 -24.34 -31.38 20.08
N ILE A 485 -24.70 -30.26 20.72
CA ILE A 485 -24.48 -30.07 22.18
C ILE A 485 -25.54 -30.82 23.02
N VAL A 486 -26.70 -31.13 22.45
CA VAL A 486 -27.85 -31.67 23.23
C VAL A 486 -27.72 -33.16 23.54
N LEU A 487 -26.79 -33.90 22.91
CA LEU A 487 -26.68 -35.37 23.03
C LEU A 487 -25.61 -35.88 24.02
N LYS A 488 -25.01 -35.01 24.84
CA LYS A 488 -24.06 -35.39 25.90
C LYS A 488 -24.47 -34.94 27.31
N LEU A 489 -25.65 -34.35 27.48
CA LEU A 489 -26.23 -34.01 28.78
C LEU A 489 -27.00 -35.19 29.38
#